data_AF-A0AAU3FAQ8-F1
#
_entry.id   AF-A0AAU3FAQ8-F1
#
_cell.length_a   1.000
_cell.length_b   1.000
_cell.length_c   1.000
_cell.angle_alpha   90.00
_cell.angle_beta   90.00
_cell.angle_gamma   90.00
#
_symmetry.space_group_name_H-M   'P 1'
#
loop_
_entity.id
_entity.type
_entity.pdbx_description
1 polymer ?
#
loop_
_entity_poly.entity_id
_entity_poly.type
_entity_poly.pdbx_seq_one_letter_code
_entity_poly.pdbx_strand_id
1 'polypeptide(L)'
;MTLPTHAVPDLMDVRQAVDTALAEFLAAKRRSARPATRELIDTSRDFLFAGGKRIRPMMCICGWYAADGRGDPEPVVRAAASLELCTALMAIAPARATSAQLRVSATAALGQLAYATSARRS
;
A
#
# COMPACT_ATOMS: atom_id res chain seq x y z
N MET A 1 -4.64 20.97 31.20
CA MET A 1 -4.56 20.85 29.73
C MET A 1 -5.44 19.68 29.32
N THR A 2 -6.75 19.93 29.18
CA THR A 2 -7.72 18.96 28.70
C THR A 2 -7.56 18.87 27.19
N LEU A 3 -7.01 17.76 26.68
CA LEU A 3 -7.00 17.50 25.25
C LEU A 3 -8.46 17.52 24.77
N PRO A 4 -8.80 18.25 23.70
CA PRO A 4 -10.14 18.17 23.14
C PRO A 4 -10.40 16.70 22.81
N THR A 5 -11.54 16.17 23.24
CA THR A 5 -12.07 14.94 22.70
C THR A 5 -12.48 15.22 21.26
N HIS A 6 -11.49 15.34 20.36
CA HIS A 6 -11.75 15.20 18.94
C HIS A 6 -12.41 13.84 18.82
N ALA A 7 -13.66 13.80 18.37
CA ALA A 7 -14.38 12.56 18.14
C ALA A 7 -13.50 11.75 17.18
N VAL A 8 -12.77 10.77 17.72
CA VAL A 8 -11.98 9.87 16.90
C VAL A 8 -12.99 9.26 15.93
N PRO A 9 -12.81 9.47 14.62
CA PRO A 9 -13.79 9.00 13.65
C PRO A 9 -13.87 7.47 13.76
N ASP A 10 -15.06 6.91 13.53
CA ASP A 10 -15.19 5.46 13.46
C ASP A 10 -14.24 4.93 12.38
N LEU A 11 -13.36 4.02 12.77
CA LEU A 11 -12.38 3.40 11.90
C LEU A 11 -13.05 2.66 10.73
N MET A 12 -14.27 2.16 10.94
CA MET A 12 -15.05 1.51 9.89
C MET A 12 -15.52 2.51 8.84
N ASP A 13 -16.04 3.65 9.26
CA ASP A 13 -16.47 4.74 8.37
C ASP A 13 -15.29 5.28 7.56
N VAL A 14 -14.16 5.51 8.24
CA VAL A 14 -12.92 5.97 7.58
C VAL A 14 -12.44 4.96 6.55
N ARG A 15 -12.44 3.67 6.90
CA ARG A 15 -12.02 2.62 5.98
C ARG A 15 -12.94 2.56 4.76
N GLN A 16 -14.25 2.66 4.97
CA GLN A 16 -15.23 2.67 3.89
C GLN A 16 -15.09 3.91 2.98
N ALA A 17 -14.86 5.09 3.55
CA ALA A 17 -14.64 6.31 2.79
C ALA A 17 -13.39 6.21 1.91
N VAL A 18 -12.29 5.68 2.46
CA VAL A 18 -11.05 5.45 1.70
C VAL A 18 -11.23 4.39 0.60
N ASP A 19 -11.89 3.27 0.91
CA ASP A 19 -12.18 2.22 -0.08
C ASP A 19 -13.06 2.77 -1.22
N THR A 20 -14.04 3.62 -0.90
CA THR A 20 -14.90 4.31 -1.87
C THR A 20 -14.07 5.25 -2.76
N ALA A 21 -13.27 6.13 -2.16
CA ALA A 21 -12.42 7.07 -2.90
C ALA A 21 -11.44 6.35 -3.85
N LEU A 22 -10.85 5.23 -3.41
CA LEU A 22 -9.98 4.40 -4.26
C LEU A 22 -10.76 3.76 -5.41
N ALA A 23 -11.92 3.17 -5.12
CA ALA A 23 -12.75 2.50 -6.12
C ALA A 23 -13.22 3.47 -7.21
N GLU A 24 -13.71 4.65 -6.80
CA GLU A 24 -14.16 5.70 -7.70
C GLU A 24 -13.01 6.25 -8.55
N PHE A 25 -11.86 6.51 -7.93
CA PHE A 25 -10.67 6.98 -8.65
C PHE A 25 -10.23 5.99 -9.72
N LEU A 26 -10.12 4.70 -9.39
CA LEU A 26 -9.70 3.67 -10.34
C LEU A 26 -10.75 3.46 -11.44
N ALA A 27 -12.04 3.50 -11.11
CA ALA A 27 -13.12 3.42 -12.10
C ALA A 27 -13.08 4.61 -13.08
N ALA A 28 -12.86 5.82 -12.57
CA ALA A 28 -12.68 7.00 -13.41
C ALA A 28 -11.46 6.87 -14.32
N LYS A 29 -10.31 6.45 -13.78
CA LYS A 29 -9.08 6.25 -14.57
C LYS A 29 -9.26 5.18 -15.64
N ARG A 30 -9.90 4.05 -15.30
CA ARG A 30 -10.20 2.97 -16.24
C ARG A 30 -11.02 3.43 -17.45
N ARG A 31 -12.06 4.26 -17.22
CA ARG A 31 -12.90 4.80 -18.31
C ARG A 31 -12.09 5.62 -19.32
N SER A 32 -11.13 6.41 -18.84
CA SER A 32 -10.24 7.23 -19.69
C SER A 32 -8.97 6.51 -20.18
N ALA A 33 -8.74 5.26 -19.78
CA ALA A 33 -7.46 4.59 -20.01
C ALA A 33 -7.31 4.07 -21.43
N ARG A 34 -6.11 4.27 -21.98
CA ARG A 34 -5.65 3.57 -23.19
C ARG A 34 -5.51 2.08 -22.88
N PRO A 35 -5.64 1.18 -23.87
CA PRO A 35 -5.53 -0.27 -23.65
C PRO A 35 -4.28 -0.68 -22.87
N ALA A 36 -3.12 -0.10 -23.19
CA ALA A 36 -1.85 -0.39 -22.52
C ALA A 36 -1.79 -0.02 -21.03
N THR A 37 -2.69 0.83 -20.53
CA THR A 37 -2.74 1.25 -19.12
C THR A 37 -3.87 0.58 -18.34
N ARG A 38 -4.78 -0.11 -19.02
CA ARG A 38 -5.92 -0.79 -18.38
C ARG A 38 -5.49 -1.92 -17.47
N GLU A 39 -4.53 -2.72 -17.92
CA GLU A 39 -3.99 -3.82 -17.13
C GLU A 39 -3.37 -3.33 -15.82
N LEU A 40 -2.56 -2.27 -15.86
CA LEU A 40 -2.00 -1.67 -14.64
C LEU A 40 -3.10 -1.21 -13.66
N ILE A 41 -4.17 -0.60 -14.17
CA ILE A 41 -5.30 -0.14 -13.34
C ILE A 41 -6.05 -1.32 -12.72
N ASP A 42 -6.26 -2.40 -13.49
CA ASP A 42 -6.95 -3.60 -13.03
C ASP A 42 -6.09 -4.33 -11.97
N THR A 43 -4.79 -4.52 -12.22
CA THR A 43 -3.84 -5.08 -11.23
C THR A 43 -3.75 -4.22 -9.97
N SER A 44 -3.78 -2.89 -10.10
CA SER A 44 -3.80 -1.97 -8.96
C SER A 44 -5.07 -2.14 -8.12
N ARG A 45 -6.22 -2.30 -8.79
CA ARG A 45 -7.49 -2.59 -8.13
C ARG A 45 -7.41 -3.91 -7.37
N ASP A 46 -6.98 -4.98 -8.04
CA ASP A 46 -6.93 -6.31 -7.44
C ASP A 46 -5.99 -6.32 -6.22
N PHE A 47 -4.82 -5.70 -6.33
CA PHE A 47 -3.89 -5.59 -5.21
C PHE A 47 -4.46 -4.78 -4.03
N LEU A 48 -5.11 -3.65 -4.31
CA LEU A 48 -5.72 -2.82 -3.27
C LEU A 48 -6.85 -3.56 -2.55
N PHE A 49 -7.68 -4.31 -3.26
CA PHE A 49 -8.86 -4.96 -2.70
C PHE A 49 -8.67 -6.44 -2.29
N ALA A 50 -7.46 -7.00 -2.45
CA ALA A 50 -7.10 -8.36 -2.02
C ALA A 50 -7.07 -8.59 -0.49
N GLY A 51 -7.33 -7.56 0.31
CA GLY A 51 -7.38 -7.64 1.78
C GLY A 51 -6.18 -6.95 2.43
N GLY A 52 -6.36 -5.68 2.80
CA GLY A 52 -5.38 -4.88 3.53
C GLY A 52 -6.02 -4.15 4.71
N LYS A 53 -5.27 -3.98 5.80
CA LYS A 53 -5.75 -3.32 7.02
C LYS A 53 -5.90 -1.80 6.91
N ARG A 54 -5.60 -1.20 5.74
CA ARG A 54 -5.65 0.26 5.48
C ARG A 54 -4.93 1.12 6.54
N ILE A 55 -3.83 0.61 7.09
CA ILE A 55 -3.11 1.26 8.21
C ILE A 55 -2.61 2.65 7.83
N ARG A 56 -2.09 2.82 6.60
CA ARG A 56 -1.55 4.10 6.11
C ARG A 56 -2.63 5.18 6.00
N PRO A 57 -3.78 4.94 5.34
CA PRO A 57 -4.87 5.91 5.35
C PRO A 57 -5.34 6.30 6.75
N MET A 58 -5.49 5.32 7.65
CA MET A 58 -5.91 5.57 9.03
C MET A 58 -4.91 6.47 9.77
N MET A 59 -3.60 6.21 9.65
CA MET A 59 -2.59 7.08 10.26
C MET A 59 -2.65 8.52 9.74
N CYS A 60 -2.86 8.70 8.44
CA CYS A 60 -2.96 10.03 7.82
C CYS A 60 -4.17 10.81 8.37
N ILE A 61 -5.33 10.17 8.43
CA ILE A 61 -6.57 10.79 8.92
C ILE A 61 -6.49 11.05 10.43
N CYS A 62 -5.96 10.12 11.22
CA CYS A 62 -5.72 10.35 12.64
C CYS A 62 -4.79 11.54 12.88
N GLY A 63 -3.73 11.69 12.08
CA GLY A 63 -2.83 12.85 12.15
C GLY A 63 -3.53 14.17 11.86
N TRP A 64 -4.46 14.19 10.89
CA TRP A 64 -5.27 15.38 10.59
C TRP A 64 -6.19 15.76 11.74
N TYR A 65 -6.89 14.80 12.34
CA TYR A 65 -7.71 15.05 13.54
C TYR A 65 -6.87 15.49 14.74
N ALA A 66 -5.70 14.87 14.96
CA ALA A 66 -4.79 15.24 16.04
C ALA A 66 -4.20 16.65 15.88
N ALA A 67 -4.14 17.17 14.65
CA ALA A 67 -3.72 18.54 14.35
C ALA A 67 -4.87 19.57 14.43
N ASP A 68 -6.00 19.22 15.05
CA ASP A 68 -7.24 20.02 15.07
C ASP A 68 -7.73 20.36 13.64
N GLY A 69 -7.63 19.40 12.73
CA GLY A 69 -8.22 19.48 11.40
C GLY A 69 -9.74 19.66 11.49
N ARG A 70 -10.27 20.65 10.77
CA ARG A 70 -11.69 21.03 10.76
C ARG A 70 -12.21 21.18 9.34
N GLY A 71 -13.53 21.07 9.21
CA GLY A 71 -14.23 21.21 7.93
C GLY A 71 -14.47 19.87 7.24
N ASP A 72 -14.58 19.91 5.92
CA ASP A 72 -14.83 18.73 5.09
C ASP A 72 -13.63 17.75 5.14
N PRO A 73 -13.83 16.49 5.55
CA PRO A 73 -12.77 15.49 5.57
C PRO A 73 -12.42 14.94 4.18
N GLU A 74 -13.20 15.22 3.14
CA GLU A 74 -12.98 14.67 1.80
C GLU A 74 -11.55 14.90 1.24
N PRO A 75 -10.93 16.10 1.38
CA PRO A 75 -9.55 16.31 0.91
C PRO A 75 -8.53 15.42 1.63
N VAL A 76 -8.67 15.21 2.94
CA VAL A 76 -7.75 14.33 3.69
C VAL A 76 -8.02 12.86 3.38
N VAL A 77 -9.27 12.46 3.16
CA VAL A 77 -9.61 11.10 2.70
C VAL A 77 -8.96 10.80 1.36
N ARG A 78 -9.03 11.73 0.40
CA ARG A 78 -8.38 11.60 -0.90
C ARG A 78 -6.85 11.55 -0.81
N ALA A 79 -6.26 12.39 0.05
CA ALA A 79 -4.82 12.35 0.31
C ALA A 79 -4.41 10.99 0.91
N ALA A 80 -5.14 10.51 1.91
CA ALA A 80 -4.93 9.23 2.56
C ALA A 80 -5.07 8.05 1.56
N ALA A 81 -6.09 8.07 0.69
CA ALA A 81 -6.25 7.10 -0.39
C ALA A 81 -5.07 7.11 -1.38
N SER A 82 -4.54 8.29 -1.71
CA SER A 82 -3.40 8.39 -2.62
C SER A 82 -2.13 7.71 -2.08
N LEU A 83 -1.91 7.72 -0.76
CA LEU A 83 -0.77 7.03 -0.13
C LEU A 83 -0.88 5.52 -0.27
N GLU A 84 -2.09 4.98 -0.14
CA GLU A 84 -2.33 3.54 -0.31
C GLU A 84 -2.15 3.13 -1.78
N LEU A 85 -2.66 3.93 -2.72
CA LEU A 85 -2.46 3.71 -4.16
C LEU A 85 -0.98 3.77 -4.54
N CYS A 86 -0.22 4.77 -4.08
CA CYS A 86 1.21 4.89 -4.33
C CYS A 86 1.96 3.65 -3.85
N THR A 87 1.59 3.11 -2.68
CA THR A 87 2.24 1.91 -2.17
C THR A 87 1.86 0.67 -2.99
N ALA A 88 0.60 0.53 -3.41
CA ALA A 88 0.20 -0.54 -4.32
C ALA A 88 0.99 -0.49 -5.62
N LEU A 89 1.14 0.70 -6.22
CA LEU A 89 1.93 0.88 -7.43
C LEU A 89 3.41 0.55 -7.22
N MET A 90 4.00 0.91 -6.07
CA MET A 90 5.37 0.50 -5.74
C MET A 90 5.54 -1.01 -5.59
N ALA A 91 4.51 -1.71 -5.10
CA ALA A 91 4.54 -3.17 -4.98
C ALA A 91 4.34 -3.87 -6.34
N ILE A 92 3.50 -3.30 -7.22
CA ILE A 92 3.17 -3.86 -8.54
C ILE A 92 4.26 -3.55 -9.57
N ALA A 93 4.81 -2.33 -9.54
CA ALA A 93 5.85 -1.92 -10.47
C ALA A 93 7.06 -2.85 -10.30
N PRO A 94 7.37 -3.72 -11.28
CA PRO A 94 8.59 -4.50 -11.19
C PRO A 94 9.75 -3.51 -11.19
N ALA A 95 10.53 -3.50 -10.11
CA ALA A 95 11.74 -2.72 -10.03
C ALA A 95 12.66 -3.07 -11.20
N ARG A 96 12.70 -2.20 -12.21
CA ARG A 96 13.78 -2.22 -13.19
C ARG A 96 15.03 -1.70 -12.48
N ALA A 97 15.85 -2.66 -12.06
CA ALA A 97 17.23 -2.58 -11.56
C ALA A 97 17.46 -2.06 -10.12
N THR A 98 17.85 -2.97 -9.22
CA THR A 98 19.09 -2.84 -8.44
C THR A 98 19.53 -4.21 -7.93
N SER A 99 20.82 -4.49 -8.07
CA SER A 99 21.61 -5.67 -7.73
C SER A 99 21.51 -6.21 -6.28
N ALA A 100 20.55 -5.76 -5.48
CA ALA A 100 20.38 -6.17 -4.09
C ALA A 100 19.86 -7.62 -3.90
N GLN A 101 19.25 -8.21 -4.93
CA GLN A 101 18.83 -9.62 -4.89
C GLN A 101 19.99 -10.63 -5.03
N LEU A 102 21.19 -10.20 -5.44
CA LEU A 102 22.37 -11.07 -5.48
C LEU A 102 22.93 -11.42 -4.10
N ARG A 103 22.58 -10.68 -3.02
CA ARG A 103 23.12 -10.95 -1.68
C ARG A 103 22.27 -11.96 -0.89
N VAL A 104 20.97 -12.05 -1.14
CA VAL A 104 20.09 -13.00 -0.42
C VAL A 104 20.13 -14.41 -1.05
N SER A 105 20.37 -14.52 -2.36
CA SER A 105 20.59 -15.82 -3.01
C SER A 105 22.01 -16.37 -2.87
N ALA A 106 23.04 -15.52 -2.73
CA ALA A 106 24.42 -16.00 -2.54
C ALA A 106 24.62 -16.70 -1.19
N THR A 107 24.00 -16.22 -0.11
CA THR A 107 24.04 -16.87 1.21
C THR A 107 23.32 -18.22 1.21
N ALA A 108 22.21 -18.34 0.47
CA ALA A 108 21.49 -19.60 0.31
C ALA A 108 22.31 -20.63 -0.51
N ALA A 109 22.99 -20.20 -1.57
CA ALA A 109 23.82 -21.06 -2.40
C ALA A 109 25.10 -21.56 -1.68
N LEU A 110 25.75 -20.70 -0.89
CA LEU A 110 26.89 -21.10 -0.05
C LEU A 110 26.49 -22.08 1.06
N GLY A 111 25.29 -21.94 1.62
CA GLY A 111 24.75 -22.90 2.59
C GLY A 111 24.53 -24.30 2.01
N GLN A 112 24.04 -24.40 0.77
CA GLN A 112 23.84 -25.70 0.12
C GLN A 112 25.14 -26.37 -0.32
N LEU A 113 26.16 -25.61 -0.70
CA LEU A 113 27.51 -26.13 -0.99
C LEU A 113 28.24 -26.61 0.29
N ALA A 114 28.07 -25.92 1.41
CA ALA A 114 28.63 -26.33 2.70
C ALA A 114 27.95 -27.62 3.22
N TYR A 115 26.63 -27.73 3.07
CA TYR A 115 25.88 -28.95 3.42
C TYR A 115 26.23 -30.15 2.51
N ALA A 116 26.37 -29.94 1.20
CA ALA A 116 26.69 -31.00 0.26
C ALA A 116 28.13 -31.52 0.38
N THR A 117 29.06 -30.72 0.94
CA THR A 117 30.44 -31.14 1.19
C THR A 117 30.61 -31.89 2.51
N SER A 118 29.77 -31.63 3.53
CA SER A 118 29.79 -32.42 4.78
C SER A 118 29.22 -33.84 4.59
N ALA A 119 28.25 -34.01 3.69
CA ALA A 119 27.63 -35.32 3.41
C ALA A 119 28.49 -36.29 2.58
N ARG A 120 29.59 -35.83 1.95
CA ARG A 120 30.51 -36.67 1.15
C ARG A 120 31.76 -37.12 1.91
N ARG A 121 31.91 -36.74 3.19
CA ARG A 121 33.04 -37.11 4.05
C ARG A 121 32.70 -38.15 5.12
N SER A 122 31.50 -38.71 5.06
CA SER A 122 31.04 -39.86 5.85
C SER A 122 30.81 -41.05 4.94
#